data_AF-A0A2D9Z569-F1
#
_entry.id   AF-A0A2D9Z569-F1
#
_cell.length_a   1.000
_cell.length_b   1.000
_cell.length_c   1.000
_cell.angle_alpha   90.00
_cell.angle_beta   90.00
_cell.angle_gamma   90.00
#
_symmetry.space_group_name_H-M   'P 1'
#
loop_
_entity.id
_entity.type
_entity.pdbx_description
1 polymer ?
#
loop_
_entity_poly.entity_id
_entity_poly.type
_entity_poly.pdbx_seq_one_letter_code
_entity_poly.pdbx_strand_id
1 'polypeptide(L)'
;MLFENKGPDACKSMTALTNSPTKSRRFTIKALLFWTAVVIGAVPVAMAEPNFPITAVFFVGIYLTVVCGLATLIRIPRSLDAWIPLAVALTPFVLFRIGIYLLPPSLYSKFLHALLFAGLPVGIFLLVRNVRRMRRNGFSLTVFVYHLGVWLVWIGISLAGIFIPI
;
A
#
# COMPACT_ATOMS: atom_id res chain seq x y z
N MET A 1 -67.05 -21.36 -23.85
CA MET A 1 -65.64 -21.65 -23.52
C MET A 1 -64.87 -20.34 -23.58
N LEU A 2 -64.55 -19.76 -22.42
CA LEU A 2 -63.77 -18.53 -22.28
C LEU A 2 -62.29 -18.92 -22.35
N PHE A 3 -61.58 -18.54 -23.42
CA PHE A 3 -60.14 -18.67 -23.48
C PHE A 3 -59.50 -17.38 -22.96
N GLU A 4 -58.85 -17.53 -21.81
CA GLU A 4 -58.05 -16.52 -21.13
C GLU A 4 -56.81 -16.21 -22.00
N ASN A 5 -56.78 -15.02 -22.61
CA ASN A 5 -55.68 -14.56 -23.44
C ASN A 5 -54.52 -14.10 -22.53
N LYS A 6 -53.61 -15.02 -22.19
CA LYS A 6 -52.36 -14.69 -21.48
C LYS A 6 -51.38 -14.04 -22.46
N GLY A 7 -51.25 -12.72 -22.37
CA GLY A 7 -50.30 -11.94 -23.17
C GLY A 7 -48.83 -12.36 -22.92
N PRO A 8 -47.95 -12.22 -23.92
CA PRO A 8 -46.55 -12.66 -23.88
C PRO A 8 -45.61 -11.77 -23.03
N ASP A 9 -46.16 -10.85 -22.23
CA ASP A 9 -45.37 -9.82 -21.55
C ASP A 9 -44.82 -10.26 -20.18
N ALA A 10 -45.25 -11.41 -19.66
CA ALA A 10 -44.72 -11.97 -18.40
C ALA A 10 -43.33 -12.63 -18.56
N CYS A 11 -42.89 -12.92 -19.80
CA CYS A 11 -41.62 -13.60 -20.08
C CYS A 11 -40.45 -12.66 -20.37
N LYS A 12 -40.56 -11.36 -20.05
CA LYS A 12 -39.43 -10.42 -20.09
C LYS A 12 -38.93 -9.99 -18.70
N SER A 13 -39.64 -10.35 -17.64
CA SER A 13 -39.29 -9.95 -16.27
C SER A 13 -38.36 -10.93 -15.55
N MET A 14 -38.14 -12.15 -16.06
CA MET A 14 -37.32 -13.18 -15.39
C MET A 14 -35.87 -13.29 -15.89
N THR A 15 -35.51 -12.60 -16.97
CA THR A 15 -34.11 -12.60 -17.48
C THR A 15 -33.23 -11.55 -16.81
N ALA A 16 -33.76 -10.73 -15.90
CA ALA A 16 -33.03 -9.69 -15.18
C ALA A 16 -32.31 -10.16 -13.90
N LEU A 17 -32.34 -11.45 -13.55
CA LEU A 17 -31.91 -11.94 -12.22
C LEU A 17 -30.92 -13.11 -12.21
N THR A 18 -30.28 -13.46 -13.34
CA THR A 18 -29.37 -14.62 -13.42
C THR A 18 -27.97 -14.35 -13.95
N ASN A 19 -27.56 -13.08 -14.09
CA ASN A 19 -26.16 -12.74 -14.42
C ASN A 19 -25.51 -11.80 -13.39
N SER A 20 -25.74 -12.09 -12.12
CA SER A 20 -24.75 -11.73 -11.10
C SER A 20 -23.69 -12.83 -11.15
N PRO A 21 -22.46 -12.58 -11.65
CA PRO A 21 -21.36 -13.43 -11.25
C PRO A 21 -21.15 -13.12 -9.78
N THR A 22 -21.76 -13.92 -8.90
CA THR A 22 -21.35 -14.01 -7.51
C THR A 22 -19.90 -14.48 -7.56
N LYS A 23 -18.98 -13.51 -7.62
CA LYS A 23 -17.54 -13.69 -7.60
C LYS A 23 -17.20 -14.20 -6.21
N SER A 24 -17.45 -15.50 -6.03
CA SER A 24 -17.08 -16.28 -4.87
C SER A 24 -15.62 -15.99 -4.60
N ARG A 25 -15.39 -15.26 -3.51
CA ARG A 25 -14.08 -14.87 -3.00
C ARG A 25 -13.43 -16.12 -2.42
N ARG A 26 -13.07 -17.09 -3.28
CA ARG A 26 -12.26 -18.24 -2.88
C ARG A 26 -10.95 -17.66 -2.36
N PHE A 27 -10.78 -17.65 -1.03
CA PHE A 27 -9.47 -17.48 -0.41
C PHE A 27 -8.60 -18.61 -0.96
N THR A 28 -7.75 -18.26 -1.93
CA THR A 28 -6.84 -19.24 -2.52
C THR A 28 -5.79 -19.56 -1.46
N ILE A 29 -5.40 -20.83 -1.34
CA ILE A 29 -4.34 -21.27 -0.42
C ILE A 29 -3.07 -20.42 -0.59
N LYS A 30 -2.77 -20.01 -1.84
CA LYS A 30 -1.70 -19.05 -2.17
C LYS A 30 -1.83 -17.70 -1.45
N ALA A 31 -3.04 -17.15 -1.36
CA ALA A 31 -3.29 -15.90 -0.64
C ALA A 31 -3.17 -16.08 0.88
N LEU A 32 -3.62 -17.21 1.42
CA LEU A 32 -3.45 -17.54 2.84
C LEU A 32 -1.96 -17.60 3.19
N LEU A 33 -1.18 -18.42 2.46
CA LEU A 33 0.27 -18.56 2.67
C LEU A 33 1.01 -17.24 2.55
N PHE A 34 0.65 -16.40 1.58
CA PHE A 34 1.23 -15.06 1.44
C PHE A 34 0.98 -14.18 2.68
N TRP A 35 -0.27 -14.11 3.16
CA TRP A 35 -0.58 -13.29 4.33
C TRP A 35 0.00 -13.87 5.62
N THR A 36 0.09 -15.19 5.73
CA THR A 36 0.82 -15.85 6.80
C THR A 36 2.29 -15.43 6.78
N ALA A 37 2.95 -15.42 5.62
CA ALA A 37 4.34 -14.94 5.50
C ALA A 37 4.48 -13.46 5.89
N VAL A 38 3.56 -12.60 5.43
CA VAL A 38 3.55 -11.16 5.78
C VAL A 38 3.44 -10.97 7.29
N VAL A 39 2.53 -11.67 7.97
CA VAL A 39 2.33 -11.53 9.41
C VAL A 39 3.51 -12.12 10.19
N ILE A 40 3.94 -13.34 9.83
CA ILE A 40 5.07 -14.03 10.48
C ILE A 40 6.37 -13.24 10.31
N GLY A 41 6.58 -12.54 9.19
CA GLY A 41 7.77 -11.71 9.00
C GLY A 41 7.66 -10.34 9.67
N ALA A 42 6.48 -9.72 9.69
CA ALA A 42 6.31 -8.40 10.30
C ALA A 42 6.49 -8.42 11.83
N VAL A 43 6.10 -9.50 12.50
CA VAL A 43 6.19 -9.60 13.98
C VAL A 43 7.64 -9.60 14.48
N PRO A 44 8.56 -10.47 14.02
CA PRO A 44 9.97 -10.41 14.40
C PRO A 44 10.63 -9.09 14.03
N VAL A 45 10.26 -8.52 12.88
CA VAL A 45 10.78 -7.22 12.44
C VAL A 45 10.35 -6.10 13.39
N ALA A 46 9.11 -6.11 13.86
CA ALA A 46 8.63 -5.18 14.87
C ALA A 46 9.30 -5.40 16.24
N MET A 47 9.67 -6.64 16.55
CA MET A 47 10.31 -7.02 17.82
C MET A 47 11.85 -6.91 17.79
N ALA A 48 12.45 -6.58 16.64
CA ALA A 48 13.90 -6.52 16.49
C ALA A 48 14.53 -5.41 17.36
N GLU A 49 13.83 -4.30 17.55
CA GLU A 49 14.22 -3.23 18.47
C GLU A 49 13.07 -2.86 19.43
N PRO A 50 12.88 -3.61 20.52
CA PRO A 50 11.77 -3.38 21.45
C PRO A 50 11.88 -2.04 22.19
N ASN A 51 13.10 -1.50 22.29
CA ASN A 51 13.37 -0.24 22.98
C ASN A 51 13.27 1.00 22.08
N PHE A 52 13.15 0.82 20.76
CA PHE A 52 13.10 1.92 19.79
C PHE A 52 11.92 1.74 18.82
N PRO A 53 10.72 2.21 19.20
CA PRO A 53 9.51 2.01 18.41
C PRO A 53 9.58 2.64 17.02
N ILE A 54 10.40 3.69 16.85
CA ILE A 54 10.61 4.37 15.56
C ILE A 54 11.35 3.44 14.59
N THR A 55 12.41 2.77 15.05
CA THR A 55 13.17 1.80 14.26
C THR A 55 12.29 0.61 13.88
N ALA A 56 11.46 0.13 14.81
CA ALA A 56 10.50 -0.94 14.54
C ALA A 56 9.49 -0.56 13.44
N VAL A 57 8.91 0.64 13.49
CA VAL A 57 7.98 1.14 12.45
C VAL A 57 8.69 1.25 11.09
N PHE A 58 9.93 1.73 11.07
CA PHE A 58 10.73 1.82 9.86
C PHE A 58 11.00 0.44 9.24
N PHE A 59 11.48 -0.54 10.02
CA PHE A 59 11.76 -1.87 9.51
C PHE A 59 10.49 -2.60 9.05
N VAL A 60 9.38 -2.47 9.78
CA VAL A 60 8.08 -3.00 9.34
C VAL A 60 7.67 -2.35 8.01
N GLY A 61 7.83 -1.03 7.89
CA GLY A 61 7.61 -0.29 6.64
C GLY A 61 8.42 -0.86 5.47
N ILE A 62 9.73 -1.08 5.67
CA ILE A 62 10.60 -1.70 4.65
C ILE A 62 10.12 -3.09 4.28
N TYR A 63 9.87 -3.94 5.29
CA TYR A 63 9.46 -5.32 5.07
C TYR A 63 8.16 -5.39 4.26
N LEU A 64 7.14 -4.62 4.64
CA LEU A 64 5.87 -4.55 3.92
C LEU A 64 6.06 -4.00 2.51
N THR A 65 6.91 -2.99 2.34
CA THR A 65 7.23 -2.40 1.03
C THR A 65 7.87 -3.42 0.09
N VAL A 66 8.84 -4.19 0.59
CA VAL A 66 9.55 -5.21 -0.20
C VAL A 66 8.61 -6.36 -0.54
N VAL A 67 7.97 -6.98 0.45
CA VAL A 67 7.14 -8.18 0.22
C VAL A 67 5.92 -7.86 -0.61
N CYS A 68 5.17 -6.80 -0.27
CA CYS A 68 3.97 -6.43 -1.03
C CYS A 68 4.31 -5.72 -2.34
N GLY A 69 5.43 -5.01 -2.42
CA GLY A 69 5.94 -4.39 -3.65
C GLY A 69 6.35 -5.43 -4.68
N LEU A 70 7.15 -6.42 -4.28
CA LEU A 70 7.53 -7.56 -5.14
C LEU A 70 6.29 -8.32 -5.62
N ALA A 71 5.35 -8.63 -4.72
CA ALA A 71 4.10 -9.29 -5.10
C ALA A 71 3.28 -8.45 -6.11
N THR A 72 3.28 -7.12 -5.96
CA THR A 72 2.60 -6.20 -6.88
C THR A 72 3.31 -6.12 -8.23
N LEU A 73 4.64 -6.05 -8.25
CA LEU A 73 5.48 -6.04 -9.46
C LEU A 73 5.34 -7.34 -10.25
N ILE A 74 5.41 -8.49 -9.61
CA ILE A 74 5.24 -9.80 -10.26
C ILE A 74 3.85 -9.91 -10.89
N ARG A 75 2.81 -9.43 -10.20
CA ARG A 75 1.43 -9.53 -10.67
C ARG A 75 1.12 -8.54 -11.81
N ILE A 76 1.66 -7.33 -11.76
CA ILE A 76 1.33 -6.26 -12.70
C ILE A 76 2.59 -5.43 -13.04
N PRO A 77 3.56 -6.00 -13.77
CA PRO A 77 4.92 -5.44 -13.92
C PRO A 77 4.97 -4.11 -14.67
N ARG A 78 3.97 -3.78 -15.48
CA ARG A 78 3.88 -2.49 -16.20
C ARG A 78 2.96 -1.48 -15.54
N SER A 79 2.40 -1.78 -14.38
CA SER A 79 1.49 -0.85 -13.71
C SER A 79 2.25 0.28 -13.04
N LEU A 80 1.80 1.51 -13.30
CA LEU A 80 2.24 2.68 -12.55
C LEU A 80 1.94 2.53 -11.04
N ASP A 81 1.00 1.68 -10.64
CA ASP A 81 0.70 1.39 -9.24
C ASP A 81 1.81 0.58 -8.53
N ALA A 82 2.71 -0.04 -9.29
CA ALA A 82 3.89 -0.71 -8.76
C ALA A 82 5.08 0.26 -8.69
N TRP A 83 5.35 0.98 -9.79
CA TRP A 83 6.55 1.81 -9.96
C TRP A 83 6.50 3.13 -9.21
N ILE A 84 5.34 3.81 -9.14
CA ILE A 84 5.27 5.12 -8.49
C ILE A 84 5.52 5.03 -6.98
N PRO A 85 4.88 4.11 -6.23
CA PRO A 85 5.21 3.95 -4.82
C PRO A 85 6.66 3.51 -4.60
N LEU A 86 7.26 2.77 -5.55
CA LEU A 86 8.68 2.37 -5.46
C LEU A 86 9.60 3.59 -5.55
N ALA A 87 9.35 4.46 -6.53
CA ALA A 87 10.08 5.71 -6.66
C ALA A 87 9.92 6.58 -5.41
N VAL A 88 8.70 6.70 -4.90
CA VAL A 88 8.40 7.43 -3.65
C VAL A 88 9.14 6.83 -2.45
N ALA A 89 9.29 5.51 -2.36
CA ALA A 89 10.02 4.85 -1.28
C ALA A 89 11.53 5.15 -1.32
N LEU A 90 12.10 5.31 -2.51
CA LEU A 90 13.52 5.61 -2.71
C LEU A 90 13.84 7.10 -2.47
N THR A 91 12.91 8.00 -2.80
CA THR A 91 13.08 9.45 -2.61
C THR A 91 13.57 9.86 -1.21
N PRO A 92 12.96 9.45 -0.08
CA PRO A 92 13.42 9.87 1.24
C PRO A 92 14.81 9.35 1.56
N PHE A 93 15.19 8.17 1.04
CA PHE A 93 16.55 7.63 1.21
C PHE A 93 17.58 8.48 0.47
N VAL A 94 17.31 8.82 -0.79
CA VAL A 94 18.20 9.68 -1.59
C VAL A 94 18.31 11.07 -0.97
N LEU A 95 17.19 11.67 -0.60
CA LEU A 95 17.14 12.98 0.05
C LEU A 95 17.88 12.97 1.39
N PHE A 96 17.70 11.93 2.21
CA PHE A 96 18.41 11.80 3.47
C PHE A 96 19.92 11.74 3.29
N ARG A 97 20.42 10.98 2.30
CA ARG A 97 21.85 10.90 1.98
C ARG A 97 22.40 12.25 1.48
N ILE A 98 21.66 12.93 0.60
CA ILE A 98 21.98 14.31 0.18
C ILE A 98 22.06 15.23 1.40
N GLY A 99 21.10 15.08 2.33
CA GLY A 99 21.06 15.77 3.61
C GLY A 99 22.36 15.69 4.39
N ILE A 100 22.83 14.46 4.61
CA ILE A 100 24.05 14.19 5.39
C ILE A 100 25.31 14.76 4.74
N TYR A 101 25.46 14.59 3.41
CA TYR A 101 26.71 14.91 2.74
C TYR A 101 26.82 16.36 2.25
N LEU A 102 25.69 17.04 2.00
CA LEU A 102 25.67 18.31 1.28
C LEU A 102 25.07 19.47 2.09
N LEU A 103 24.30 19.22 3.16
CA LEU A 103 23.75 20.30 3.97
C LEU A 103 24.66 20.66 5.15
N PRO A 104 24.81 21.97 5.46
CA PRO A 104 25.47 22.39 6.68
C PRO A 104 24.64 22.00 7.92
N PRO A 105 25.28 21.73 9.07
CA PRO A 105 24.60 21.25 10.28
C PRO A 105 23.44 22.16 10.74
N SER A 106 23.57 23.48 10.54
CA SER A 106 22.55 24.47 10.88
C SER A 106 21.24 24.34 10.08
N LEU A 107 21.31 23.74 8.88
CA LEU A 107 20.15 23.51 8.02
C LEU A 107 19.66 22.06 8.07
N TYR A 108 20.50 21.13 8.51
CA TYR A 108 20.18 19.70 8.55
C TYR A 108 18.92 19.41 9.39
N SER A 109 18.81 19.99 10.58
CA SER A 109 17.60 19.83 11.41
C SER A 109 16.33 20.35 10.72
N LYS A 110 16.38 21.54 10.10
CA LYS A 110 15.23 22.11 9.36
C LYS A 110 14.84 21.23 8.16
N PHE A 111 15.84 20.68 7.47
CA PHE A 111 15.65 19.77 6.35
C PHE A 111 14.92 18.49 6.77
N LEU A 112 15.31 17.88 7.89
CA LEU A 112 14.66 16.67 8.41
C LEU A 112 13.20 16.90 8.79
N HIS A 113 12.88 18.05 9.41
CA HIS A 113 11.50 18.42 9.69
C HIS A 113 10.71 18.65 8.41
N ALA A 114 11.28 19.31 7.40
CA ALA A 114 10.65 19.46 6.10
C ALA A 114 10.40 18.11 5.41
N LEU A 115 11.35 17.17 5.51
CA LEU A 115 11.20 15.81 4.99
C LEU A 115 10.05 15.07 5.69
N LEU A 116 9.95 15.20 7.01
CA LEU A 116 8.84 14.64 7.79
C LEU A 116 7.48 15.23 7.38
N PHE A 117 7.38 16.56 7.28
CA PHE A 117 6.15 17.24 6.87
C PHE A 117 5.74 16.90 5.44
N ALA A 118 6.70 16.68 4.53
CA ALA A 118 6.45 16.18 3.18
C ALA A 118 5.88 14.74 3.18
N GLY A 119 6.06 13.98 4.26
CA GLY A 119 5.47 12.64 4.40
C GLY A 119 3.94 12.64 4.42
N LEU A 120 3.31 13.71 4.92
CA LEU A 120 1.84 13.82 4.97
C LEU A 120 1.20 13.95 3.57
N PRO A 121 1.59 14.91 2.70
CA PRO A 121 1.06 14.97 1.34
C PRO A 121 1.42 13.72 0.53
N VAL A 122 2.57 13.07 0.79
CA VAL A 122 2.91 11.78 0.19
C VAL A 122 1.91 10.69 0.59
N GLY A 123 1.59 10.58 1.88
CA GLY A 123 0.59 9.63 2.38
C GLY A 123 -0.79 9.86 1.77
N ILE A 124 -1.23 11.12 1.70
CA ILE A 124 -2.50 11.49 1.06
C ILE A 124 -2.48 11.13 -0.42
N PHE A 125 -1.40 11.44 -1.14
CA PHE A 125 -1.25 11.11 -2.55
C PHE A 125 -1.38 9.59 -2.79
N LEU A 126 -0.68 8.77 -2.00
CA LEU A 126 -0.74 7.32 -2.08
C LEU A 126 -2.15 6.79 -1.75
N LEU A 127 -2.82 7.37 -0.75
CA LEU A 127 -4.19 7.02 -0.40
C LEU A 127 -5.17 7.34 -1.54
N VAL A 128 -5.13 8.56 -2.08
CA VAL A 128 -5.96 8.99 -3.22
C VAL A 128 -5.71 8.10 -4.43
N ARG A 129 -4.45 7.78 -4.72
CA ARG A 129 -4.08 6.86 -5.79
C ARG A 129 -4.72 5.49 -5.61
N ASN A 130 -4.66 4.96 -4.39
CA ASN A 130 -5.25 3.68 -4.08
C ASN A 130 -6.78 3.69 -4.21
N VAL A 131 -7.45 4.77 -3.75
CA VAL A 131 -8.90 4.95 -3.96
C VAL A 131 -9.26 4.98 -5.45
N ARG A 132 -8.50 5.72 -6.26
CA ARG A 132 -8.70 5.75 -7.72
C ARG A 132 -8.44 4.39 -8.37
N ARG A 133 -7.48 3.61 -7.87
CA ARG A 133 -7.24 2.23 -8.31
C ARG A 133 -8.40 1.32 -7.92
N MET A 134 -8.91 1.40 -6.69
CA MET A 134 -10.03 0.58 -6.20
C MET A 134 -11.27 0.75 -7.09
N ARG A 135 -11.56 1.99 -7.52
CA ARG A 135 -12.67 2.26 -8.45
C ARG A 135 -12.48 1.62 -9.84
N ARG A 136 -11.24 1.53 -10.35
CA ARG A 136 -10.95 1.00 -11.69
C ARG A 136 -10.76 -0.52 -11.72
N ASN A 137 -10.01 -1.06 -10.76
CA ASN A 137 -9.48 -2.43 -10.79
C ASN A 137 -9.96 -3.28 -9.60
N GLY A 138 -10.78 -2.72 -8.71
CA GLY A 138 -11.22 -3.36 -7.47
C GLY A 138 -10.18 -3.33 -6.34
N PHE A 139 -10.63 -3.69 -5.14
CA PHE A 139 -9.80 -3.70 -3.95
C PHE A 139 -8.68 -4.76 -4.02
N SER A 140 -7.48 -4.37 -3.60
CA SER A 140 -6.36 -5.29 -3.39
C SER A 140 -5.65 -4.92 -2.09
N LEU A 141 -5.73 -5.82 -1.11
CA LEU A 141 -5.08 -5.64 0.18
C LEU A 141 -3.56 -5.54 0.02
N THR A 142 -2.95 -6.32 -0.88
CA THR A 142 -1.50 -6.28 -1.17
C THR A 142 -1.06 -4.90 -1.64
N VAL A 143 -1.79 -4.29 -2.58
CA VAL A 143 -1.45 -2.94 -3.07
C VAL A 143 -1.66 -1.89 -1.98
N PHE A 144 -2.69 -2.04 -1.15
CA PHE A 144 -2.91 -1.16 0.00
C PHE A 144 -1.77 -1.22 1.01
N VAL A 145 -1.39 -2.42 1.44
CA VAL A 145 -0.29 -2.63 2.38
C VAL A 145 1.05 -2.17 1.78
N TYR A 146 1.26 -2.33 0.48
CA TYR A 146 2.42 -1.77 -0.20
C TYR A 146 2.48 -0.24 -0.09
N HIS A 147 1.39 0.46 -0.41
CA HIS A 147 1.34 1.93 -0.30
C HIS A 147 1.51 2.40 1.14
N LEU A 148 0.92 1.69 2.10
CA LEU A 148 1.09 1.96 3.53
C LEU A 148 2.56 1.77 3.95
N GLY A 149 3.19 0.67 3.53
CA GLY A 149 4.60 0.40 3.79
C GLY A 149 5.50 1.52 3.29
N VAL A 150 5.29 1.99 2.06
CA VAL A 150 6.05 3.10 1.47
C VAL A 150 5.91 4.37 2.31
N TRP A 151 4.71 4.68 2.78
CA TRP A 151 4.48 5.83 3.65
C TRP A 151 5.19 5.68 5.01
N LEU A 152 5.13 4.49 5.62
CA LEU A 152 5.84 4.19 6.86
C LEU A 152 7.36 4.28 6.71
N VAL A 153 7.92 3.87 5.57
CA VAL A 153 9.35 4.05 5.24
C VAL A 153 9.71 5.53 5.25
N TRP A 154 8.90 6.38 4.61
CA TRP A 154 9.15 7.82 4.55
C TRP A 154 9.18 8.44 5.95
N ILE A 155 8.16 8.15 6.76
CA ILE A 155 8.07 8.66 8.14
C ILE A 155 9.22 8.10 8.98
N GLY A 156 9.53 6.81 8.85
CA GLY A 156 10.61 6.15 9.56
C GLY A 156 11.98 6.77 9.30
N ILE A 157 12.34 7.02 8.03
CA ILE A 157 13.61 7.68 7.68
C ILE A 157 13.68 9.10 8.26
N SER A 158 12.59 9.84 8.16
CA SER A 158 12.54 11.23 8.64
C SER A 158 12.70 11.27 10.17
N LEU A 159 12.01 10.41 10.90
CA LEU A 159 12.10 10.32 12.35
C LEU A 159 13.46 9.77 12.80
N ALA A 160 13.99 8.73 12.14
CA ALA A 160 15.33 8.21 12.42
C ALA A 160 16.38 9.32 12.30
N GLY A 161 16.30 10.16 11.27
CA GLY A 161 17.17 11.32 11.13
C GLY A 161 17.07 12.34 12.26
N ILE A 162 15.88 12.54 12.82
CA ILE A 162 15.64 13.51 13.91
C ILE A 162 16.17 12.98 15.24
N PHE A 163 16.00 11.69 15.51
CA PHE A 163 16.30 11.08 16.81
C PHE A 163 17.68 10.41 16.89
N ILE A 164 18.32 10.12 15.76
CA ILE A 164 19.70 9.62 15.73
C ILE A 164 20.63 10.83 15.59
N PRO A 165 21.41 11.18 16.62
CA PRO A 165 22.40 12.23 16.50
C PRO A 165 23.46 11.81 15.47
N ILE A 166 23.70 12.67 14.48
CA ILE A 166 24.80 12.58 13.52
C ILE A 166 25.86 13.61 13.92
#